data_AF-A0A8J3LWN6-F1
#
_entry.id   AF-A0A8J3LWN6-F1
#
_cell.length_a   1.000
_cell.length_b   1.000
_cell.length_c   1.000
_cell.angle_alpha   90.00
_cell.angle_beta   90.00
_cell.angle_gamma   90.00
#
_symmetry.space_group_name_H-M   'P 1'
#
loop_
_entity.id
_entity.type
_entity.pdbx_description
1 polymer ?
#
loop_
_entity_poly.entity_id
_entity_poly.type
_entity_poly.pdbx_seq_one_letter_code
_entity_poly.pdbx_strand_id
1 'polypeptide(L)'
;MTGRGTRPPTYLDRLLAELDEIHASYLKVLDASTIKNIDPNRGGGGLVVFIGAAKWGWGANDDALEASRMALLRRLRDWEPRFRLLFPHPTPTVSKRLDDSLGRMERWLVRKRREHIPSNIPAAVEKIEADVAELRSLAELLPADEYRIRLTVDTNTLIDNPDLAAHVEELGRRYMVHVLPVVLREIDDLKRAGRTPELREAAKRADRRLKSLRVNGDIQAGVRVAGDVYAVFEHIEPRDDRLPSWLDLTVPDDRFVASSLLLQSRHPGSALYIATSDMNLQTKLAAVGLPFIELPDSD
;
A
#
# COMPACT_ATOMS: atom_id res chain seq x y z
N MET A 1 4.33 -7.47 -28.29
CA MET A 1 5.81 -7.47 -28.17
C MET A 1 6.17 -7.10 -26.74
N THR A 2 6.13 -8.05 -25.82
CA THR A 2 6.51 -7.87 -24.42
C THR A 2 8.02 -8.05 -24.29
N GLY A 3 8.72 -6.98 -23.91
CA GLY A 3 10.17 -6.99 -23.73
C GLY A 3 10.56 -7.93 -22.59
N ARG A 4 11.68 -8.65 -22.76
CA ARG A 4 12.35 -9.44 -21.71
C ARG A 4 12.45 -8.60 -20.44
N GLY A 5 11.70 -9.02 -19.43
CA GLY A 5 11.23 -8.17 -18.35
C GLY A 5 12.30 -7.70 -17.39
N THR A 6 12.37 -6.38 -17.21
CA THR A 6 12.79 -5.81 -15.93
C THR A 6 11.83 -6.31 -14.85
N ARG A 7 12.39 -6.91 -13.80
CA ARG A 7 11.66 -7.38 -12.62
C ARG A 7 10.72 -6.27 -12.13
N PRO A 8 9.42 -6.53 -11.92
CA PRO A 8 8.54 -5.53 -11.33
C PRO A 8 8.99 -5.23 -9.90
N PRO A 9 8.92 -3.96 -9.48
CA PRO A 9 9.32 -3.55 -8.14
C PRO A 9 8.43 -4.22 -7.09
N THR A 10 9.02 -4.61 -5.97
CA THR A 10 8.27 -5.10 -4.80
C THR A 10 7.37 -4.00 -4.26
N TYR A 11 6.43 -4.34 -3.38
CA TYR A 11 5.61 -3.30 -2.76
C TYR A 11 6.43 -2.28 -1.98
N LEU A 12 7.43 -2.76 -1.24
CA LEU A 12 8.34 -1.89 -0.50
C LEU A 12 9.13 -0.97 -1.44
N ASP A 13 9.65 -1.50 -2.54
CA ASP A 13 10.38 -0.70 -3.53
C ASP A 13 9.50 0.43 -4.09
N ARG A 14 8.22 0.14 -4.38
CA ARG A 14 7.27 1.16 -4.86
C ARG A 14 7.01 2.22 -3.80
N LEU A 15 6.73 1.83 -2.56
CA LEU A 15 6.49 2.80 -1.48
C LEU A 15 7.72 3.68 -1.18
N LEU A 16 8.93 3.12 -1.27
CA LEU A 16 10.17 3.88 -1.08
C LEU A 16 10.45 4.82 -2.26
N ALA A 17 10.13 4.41 -3.50
CA ALA A 17 10.20 5.31 -4.65
C ALA A 17 9.19 6.46 -4.55
N GLU A 18 7.97 6.18 -4.10
CA GLU A 18 6.97 7.22 -3.82
C GLU A 18 7.42 8.18 -2.70
N LEU A 19 8.10 7.66 -1.67
CA LEU A 19 8.72 8.48 -0.62
C LEU A 19 9.80 9.41 -1.18
N ASP A 20 10.60 8.96 -2.16
CA ASP A 20 11.58 9.83 -2.84
C ASP A 20 10.92 10.96 -3.61
N GLU A 21 9.82 10.67 -4.31
CA GLU A 21 9.07 11.69 -5.02
C GLU A 21 8.42 12.69 -4.05
N ILE A 22 7.86 12.21 -2.93
CA ILE A 22 7.34 13.06 -1.86
C ILE A 22 8.45 13.94 -1.31
N HIS A 23 9.62 13.37 -1.00
CA HIS A 23 10.76 14.09 -0.48
C HIS A 23 11.22 15.19 -1.45
N ALA A 24 11.41 14.87 -2.73
CA ALA A 24 11.80 15.84 -3.75
C ALA A 24 10.77 16.98 -3.91
N SER A 25 9.47 16.67 -3.88
CA SER A 25 8.42 17.69 -3.86
C SER A 25 8.46 18.53 -2.58
N TYR A 26 8.78 17.93 -1.44
CA TYR A 26 8.87 18.61 -0.15
C TYR A 26 9.99 19.64 -0.13
N LEU A 27 11.16 19.30 -0.67
CA LEU A 27 12.30 20.21 -0.76
C LEU A 27 11.96 21.45 -1.61
N LYS A 28 11.22 21.28 -2.71
CA LYS A 28 10.74 22.41 -3.53
C LYS A 28 9.79 23.31 -2.76
N VAL A 29 8.89 22.74 -1.95
CA VAL A 29 7.99 23.51 -1.08
C VAL A 29 8.78 24.29 -0.04
N LEU A 30 9.79 23.68 0.59
CA LEU A 30 10.64 24.36 1.58
C LEU A 30 11.48 25.48 0.96
N ASP A 31 12.05 25.26 -0.23
CA ASP A 31 12.83 26.27 -0.96
C ASP A 31 11.98 27.52 -1.28
N ALA A 32 10.73 27.33 -1.69
CA ALA A 32 9.78 28.41 -1.91
C ALA A 32 9.19 29.02 -0.62
N SER A 33 9.53 28.47 0.55
CA SER A 33 8.98 28.92 1.84
C SER A 33 9.86 29.95 2.53
N THR A 34 9.27 30.68 3.47
CA THR A 34 10.02 31.55 4.39
C THR A 34 9.71 31.21 5.83
N ILE A 35 10.67 31.44 6.72
CA ILE A 35 10.50 31.36 8.18
C ILE A 35 10.74 32.75 8.77
N LYS A 36 9.87 33.16 9.66
CA LYS A 36 9.93 34.46 10.34
C LYS A 36 9.96 34.26 11.84
N ASN A 37 10.72 35.11 12.52
CA ASN A 37 10.65 35.21 13.97
C ASN A 37 9.30 35.83 14.34
N ILE A 38 8.50 35.11 15.13
CA ILE A 38 7.16 35.51 15.60
C ILE A 38 7.15 35.80 17.10
N ASP A 39 8.32 36.08 17.69
CA ASP A 39 8.46 36.38 19.11
C ASP A 39 7.71 37.68 19.47
N PRO A 40 6.73 37.63 20.41
CA PRO A 40 6.02 38.82 20.86
C PRO A 40 6.91 39.86 21.54
N ASN A 41 8.12 39.51 21.99
CA ASN A 41 9.05 40.42 22.67
C ASN A 41 9.67 41.51 21.75
N ARG A 42 9.39 41.51 20.44
CA ARG A 42 10.03 42.43 19.48
C ARG A 42 9.35 43.81 19.35
N GLY A 43 8.13 43.98 19.86
CA GLY A 43 7.32 45.19 19.64
C GLY A 43 6.98 46.03 20.89
N GLY A 44 7.33 45.58 22.09
CA GLY A 44 6.94 46.23 23.35
C GLY A 44 8.10 46.98 24.00
N GLY A 45 8.17 48.29 23.81
CA GLY A 45 8.85 49.14 24.78
C GLY A 45 8.07 49.10 26.10
N GLY A 46 8.52 48.27 27.05
CA GLY A 46 7.91 48.24 28.39
C GLY A 46 7.94 46.87 29.07
N LEU A 47 8.93 46.69 29.95
CA LEU A 47 8.85 46.00 31.25
C LEU A 47 8.26 44.57 31.37
N VAL A 48 8.12 43.78 30.30
CA VAL A 48 7.80 42.34 30.43
C VAL A 48 8.74 41.52 29.55
N VAL A 49 9.81 41.01 30.13
CA VAL A 49 10.70 40.02 29.49
C VAL A 49 10.07 38.65 29.68
N PHE A 50 9.40 38.11 28.65
CA PHE A 50 9.10 36.68 28.63
C PHE A 50 10.42 35.92 28.43
N ILE A 51 10.92 35.27 29.49
CA ILE A 51 12.06 34.34 29.41
C ILE A 51 11.58 33.07 28.69
N GLY A 52 11.65 33.10 27.36
CA GLY A 52 11.31 31.96 26.50
C GLY A 52 12.15 31.98 25.24
N ALA A 53 12.48 30.80 24.70
CA ALA A 53 13.21 30.68 23.45
C ALA A 53 12.45 31.40 22.30
N ALA A 54 13.19 32.02 21.39
CA ALA A 54 12.63 32.68 20.22
C ALA A 54 11.64 31.77 19.49
N LYS A 55 10.43 32.27 19.25
CA LYS A 55 9.40 31.52 18.52
C LYS A 55 9.52 31.81 17.03
N TRP A 56 9.51 30.76 16.24
CA TRP A 56 9.56 30.83 14.77
C TRP A 56 8.24 30.37 14.18
N GLY A 57 7.88 30.93 13.05
CA GLY A 57 6.66 30.61 12.33
C GLY A 57 6.87 30.71 10.82
N TRP A 58 6.05 29.98 10.08
CA TRP A 58 6.06 30.08 8.63
C TRP A 58 5.68 31.50 8.20
N GLY A 59 6.36 32.03 7.19
CA GLY A 59 6.02 33.29 6.56
C GLY A 59 4.74 33.21 5.73
N ALA A 60 4.45 34.28 5.01
CA ALA A 60 3.26 34.36 4.16
C ALA A 60 3.35 33.36 2.99
N ASN A 61 2.19 32.93 2.50
CA ASN A 61 2.05 32.11 1.30
C ASN A 61 1.55 32.98 0.15
N ASP A 62 2.07 32.73 -1.04
CA ASP A 62 1.34 33.05 -2.27
C ASP A 62 0.48 31.84 -2.71
N ASP A 63 -0.39 32.07 -3.69
CA ASP A 63 -1.33 31.05 -4.18
C ASP A 63 -0.60 29.86 -4.82
N ALA A 64 0.57 30.07 -5.42
CA ALA A 64 1.36 29.02 -6.06
C ALA A 64 1.97 28.06 -5.02
N LEU A 65 2.48 28.60 -3.91
CA LEU A 65 3.00 27.84 -2.79
C LEU A 65 1.88 27.08 -2.07
N GLU A 66 0.72 27.72 -1.87
CA GLU A 66 -0.44 27.05 -1.27
C GLU A 66 -0.93 25.88 -2.13
N ALA A 67 -1.06 26.07 -3.46
CA ALA A 67 -1.43 25.00 -4.39
C ALA A 67 -0.41 23.84 -4.37
N SER A 68 0.89 24.16 -4.36
CA SER A 68 1.96 23.14 -4.27
C SER A 68 1.89 22.36 -2.97
N ARG A 69 1.61 23.02 -1.84
CA ARG A 69 1.41 22.38 -0.54
C ARG A 69 0.18 21.49 -0.52
N MET A 70 -0.95 21.94 -1.07
CA MET A 70 -2.17 21.13 -1.16
C MET A 70 -1.94 19.85 -1.99
N ALA A 71 -1.26 19.99 -3.13
CA ALA A 71 -0.91 18.85 -3.98
C ALA A 71 -0.01 17.84 -3.25
N LEU A 72 1.02 18.31 -2.56
CA LEU A 72 1.93 17.46 -1.80
C LEU A 72 1.25 16.83 -0.57
N LEU A 73 0.40 17.58 0.14
CA LEU A 73 -0.37 17.07 1.28
C LEU A 73 -1.30 15.93 0.87
N ARG A 74 -1.94 16.04 -0.30
CA ARG A 74 -2.74 14.94 -0.86
C ARG A 74 -1.87 13.70 -1.08
N ARG A 75 -0.73 13.84 -1.77
CA ARG A 75 0.19 12.71 -2.03
C ARG A 75 0.66 12.04 -0.73
N LEU A 76 1.03 12.84 0.28
CA LEU A 76 1.43 12.32 1.58
C LEU A 76 0.29 11.55 2.26
N ARG A 77 -0.93 12.08 2.25
CA ARG A 77 -2.11 11.44 2.86
C ARG A 77 -2.58 10.18 2.13
N ASP A 78 -2.33 10.09 0.83
CA ASP A 78 -2.61 8.87 0.06
C ASP A 78 -1.52 7.79 0.27
N TRP A 79 -0.29 8.21 0.60
CA TRP A 79 0.85 7.32 0.82
C TRP A 79 0.98 6.82 2.27
N GLU A 80 0.77 7.68 3.26
CA GLU A 80 0.95 7.37 4.68
C GLU A 80 0.18 6.13 5.14
N PRO A 81 -1.14 5.97 4.84
CA PRO A 81 -1.88 4.78 5.27
C PRO A 81 -1.26 3.49 4.75
N ARG A 82 -0.83 3.48 3.47
CA ARG A 82 -0.17 2.33 2.83
C ARG A 82 1.17 1.98 3.48
N PHE A 83 1.97 2.99 3.83
CA PHE A 83 3.22 2.78 4.54
C PHE A 83 2.99 2.25 5.96
N ARG A 84 1.95 2.74 6.66
CA ARG A 84 1.57 2.25 7.99
C ARG A 84 1.09 0.79 7.96
N LEU A 85 0.47 0.34 6.87
CA LEU A 85 0.05 -1.07 6.72
C LEU A 85 1.23 -2.06 6.74
N LEU A 86 2.45 -1.62 6.44
CA LEU A 86 3.67 -2.44 6.56
C LEU A 86 3.94 -2.88 8.02
N PHE A 87 3.40 -2.15 8.98
CA PHE A 87 3.56 -2.42 10.40
C PHE A 87 2.19 -2.73 11.02
N PRO A 88 1.65 -3.95 10.85
CA PRO A 88 0.32 -4.29 11.37
C PRO A 88 0.27 -4.28 12.90
N HIS A 89 1.37 -4.64 13.56
CA HIS A 89 1.52 -4.68 15.01
C HIS A 89 2.82 -3.98 15.43
N PRO A 90 2.92 -2.64 15.24
CA PRO A 90 4.14 -1.92 15.56
C PRO A 90 4.36 -1.94 17.08
N THR A 91 5.61 -2.08 17.52
CA THR A 91 5.95 -1.82 18.92
C THR A 91 5.70 -0.34 19.25
N PRO A 92 5.54 0.04 20.52
CA PRO A 92 5.38 1.46 20.89
C PRO A 92 6.51 2.36 20.36
N THR A 93 7.73 1.82 20.28
CA THR A 93 8.88 2.51 19.69
C THR A 93 8.69 2.75 18.20
N VAL A 94 8.30 1.73 17.43
CA VAL A 94 8.04 1.88 15.98
C VAL A 94 6.88 2.84 15.74
N SER A 95 5.80 2.71 16.50
CA SER A 95 4.63 3.61 16.38
C SER A 95 5.04 5.06 16.60
N LYS A 96 5.80 5.34 17.67
CA LYS A 96 6.26 6.70 17.96
C LYS A 96 7.14 7.25 16.83
N ARG A 97 8.07 6.46 16.29
CA ARG A 97 8.94 6.87 15.18
C ARG A 97 8.13 7.22 13.92
N LEU A 98 7.12 6.40 13.60
CA LEU A 98 6.17 6.68 12.52
C LEU A 98 5.42 7.99 12.77
N ASP A 99 4.82 8.16 13.95
CA ASP A 99 3.99 9.32 14.29
C ASP A 99 4.79 10.63 14.33
N ASP A 100 6.01 10.59 14.87
CA ASP A 100 6.90 11.74 14.93
C ASP A 100 7.33 12.19 13.52
N SER A 101 7.66 11.24 12.65
CA SER A 101 8.16 11.51 11.29
C SER A 101 7.04 11.95 10.35
N LEU A 102 6.00 11.12 10.21
CA LEU A 102 4.84 11.40 9.35
C LEU A 102 4.08 12.63 9.85
N GLY A 103 3.87 12.71 11.17
CA GLY A 103 3.16 13.82 11.77
C GLY A 103 3.90 15.15 11.58
N ARG A 104 5.24 15.17 11.58
CA ARG A 104 5.98 16.40 11.28
C ARG A 104 5.81 16.81 9.83
N MET A 105 5.99 15.88 8.89
CA MET A 105 5.75 16.14 7.46
C MET A 105 4.34 16.67 7.22
N GLU A 106 3.31 16.06 7.81
CA GLU A 106 1.94 16.54 7.63
C GLU A 106 1.72 17.92 8.27
N ARG A 107 2.10 18.12 9.54
CA ARG A 107 1.87 19.39 10.25
C ARG A 107 2.56 20.57 9.59
N TRP A 108 3.74 20.37 9.03
CA TRP A 108 4.49 21.41 8.33
C TRP A 108 3.86 21.75 6.97
N LEU A 109 3.24 20.80 6.28
CA LEU A 109 2.42 21.08 5.11
C LEU A 109 1.10 21.76 5.46
N VAL A 110 0.48 21.47 6.60
CA VAL A 110 -0.78 22.11 7.04
C VAL A 110 -0.54 23.52 7.60
N ARG A 111 0.62 23.77 8.22
CA ARG A 111 1.00 25.03 8.89
C ARG A 111 -0.01 25.48 9.96
N LYS A 112 -0.36 24.58 10.88
CA LYS A 112 -1.21 24.94 12.04
C LYS A 112 -0.55 26.08 12.84
N ARG A 113 -1.37 26.96 13.42
CA ARG A 113 -0.88 28.05 14.28
C ARG A 113 -0.11 27.47 15.47
N ARG A 114 1.02 28.11 15.83
CA ARG A 114 1.91 27.74 16.96
C ARG A 114 2.66 26.41 16.80
N GLU A 115 2.85 25.94 15.57
CA GLU A 115 3.74 24.81 15.30
C GLU A 115 5.19 25.15 15.70
N HIS A 116 5.88 24.21 16.36
CA HIS A 116 7.30 24.33 16.62
C HIS A 116 8.08 24.03 15.33
N ILE A 117 8.69 25.07 14.75
CA ILE A 117 9.52 24.96 13.55
C ILE A 117 10.92 25.53 13.81
N PRO A 118 11.95 25.13 13.05
CA PRO A 118 13.30 25.66 13.20
C PRO A 118 13.39 27.14 12.79
N SER A 119 14.57 27.74 13.00
CA SER A 119 14.79 29.17 12.78
C SER A 119 14.99 29.58 11.32
N ASN A 120 15.27 28.63 10.43
CA ASN A 120 15.56 28.87 9.02
C ASN A 120 15.25 27.65 8.15
N ILE A 121 15.18 27.87 6.83
CA ILE A 121 14.84 26.83 5.84
C ILE A 121 15.87 25.69 5.80
N PRO A 122 17.21 25.94 5.81
CA PRO A 122 18.18 24.85 5.88
C PRO A 122 17.94 23.87 7.04
N ALA A 123 17.70 24.38 8.24
CA ALA A 123 17.38 23.54 9.40
C ALA A 123 16.02 22.82 9.27
N ALA A 124 15.07 23.36 8.50
CA ALA A 124 13.84 22.67 8.16
C ALA A 124 14.10 21.51 7.18
N VAL A 125 14.93 21.73 6.18
CA VAL A 125 15.36 20.69 5.22
C VAL A 125 16.01 19.53 5.96
N GLU A 126 17.00 19.79 6.83
CA GLU A 126 17.67 18.76 7.63
C GLU A 126 16.69 17.90 8.44
N LYS A 127 15.62 18.51 8.98
CA LYS A 127 14.61 17.78 9.76
C LYS A 127 13.72 16.88 8.91
N ILE A 128 13.42 17.28 7.67
CA ILE A 128 12.65 16.46 6.72
C ILE A 128 13.52 15.35 6.15
N GLU A 129 14.79 15.63 5.82
CA GLU A 129 15.75 14.61 5.42
C GLU A 129 15.92 13.54 6.51
N ALA A 130 15.99 13.97 7.78
CA ALA A 130 16.03 13.04 8.91
C ALA A 130 14.76 12.20 9.04
N ASP A 131 13.56 12.75 8.78
CA ASP A 131 12.31 11.98 8.76
C ASP A 131 12.29 10.95 7.65
N VAL A 132 12.72 11.33 6.45
CA VAL A 132 12.77 10.42 5.29
C VAL A 132 13.77 9.29 5.55
N ALA A 133 14.95 9.61 6.10
CA ALA A 133 15.93 8.60 6.50
C ALA A 133 15.40 7.67 7.60
N GLU A 134 14.67 8.22 8.57
CA GLU A 134 14.05 7.45 9.64
C GLU A 134 13.00 6.46 9.09
N LEU A 135 12.12 6.92 8.20
CA LEU A 135 11.12 6.07 7.52
C LEU A 135 11.81 4.96 6.70
N ARG A 136 12.93 5.25 6.02
CA ARG A 136 13.74 4.22 5.35
C ARG A 136 14.30 3.20 6.33
N SER A 137 14.85 3.63 7.45
CA SER A 137 15.39 2.71 8.46
C SER A 137 14.30 1.82 9.08
N LEU A 138 13.05 2.30 9.18
CA LEU A 138 11.93 1.48 9.62
C LEU A 138 11.60 0.37 8.62
N ALA A 139 11.72 0.65 7.32
CA ALA A 139 11.53 -0.36 6.27
C ALA A 139 12.55 -1.51 6.37
N GLU A 140 13.76 -1.24 6.86
CA GLU A 140 14.80 -2.27 7.08
C GLU A 140 14.45 -3.26 8.19
N LEU A 141 13.47 -2.95 9.05
CA LEU A 141 12.97 -3.85 10.08
C LEU A 141 12.02 -4.93 9.52
N LEU A 142 11.55 -4.77 8.29
CA LEU A 142 10.58 -5.67 7.69
C LEU A 142 11.25 -7.02 7.35
N PRO A 143 10.58 -8.15 7.59
CA PRO A 143 11.14 -9.46 7.29
C PRO A 143 11.29 -9.64 5.78
N ALA A 144 12.31 -10.39 5.38
CA ALA A 144 12.43 -10.85 4.00
C ALA A 144 11.30 -11.82 3.65
N ASP A 145 10.78 -11.71 2.44
CA ASP A 145 9.82 -12.67 1.93
C ASP A 145 10.49 -13.90 1.32
N GLU A 146 9.99 -15.08 1.68
CA GLU A 146 10.43 -16.35 1.10
C GLU A 146 10.10 -16.44 -0.40
N TYR A 147 8.90 -16.00 -0.77
CA TYR A 147 8.42 -15.99 -2.15
C TYR A 147 8.52 -14.59 -2.72
N ARG A 148 9.34 -14.42 -3.75
CA ARG A 148 9.51 -13.11 -4.41
C ARG A 148 8.27 -12.68 -5.20
N ILE A 149 7.48 -13.64 -5.68
CA ILE A 149 6.27 -13.41 -6.45
C ILE A 149 5.11 -14.09 -5.75
N ARG A 150 4.02 -13.34 -5.63
CA ARG A 150 2.76 -13.78 -5.07
C ARG A 150 1.64 -13.49 -6.05
N LEU A 151 0.59 -14.28 -6.00
CA LEU A 151 -0.57 -14.15 -6.86
C LEU A 151 -1.84 -14.28 -6.02
N THR A 152 -2.81 -13.40 -6.20
CA THR A 152 -4.21 -13.68 -5.85
C THR A 152 -5.01 -13.86 -7.13
N VAL A 153 -5.99 -14.73 -7.11
CA VAL A 153 -6.84 -15.04 -8.25
C VAL A 153 -8.25 -14.57 -7.96
N ASP A 154 -8.90 -13.87 -8.89
CA ASP A 154 -10.31 -13.53 -8.77
C ASP A 154 -11.20 -14.75 -9.07
N THR A 155 -12.50 -14.60 -8.83
CA THR A 155 -13.46 -15.70 -9.07
C THR A 155 -13.57 -16.02 -10.54
N ASN A 156 -13.66 -15.01 -11.42
CA ASN A 156 -13.83 -15.20 -12.87
C ASN A 156 -12.67 -16.00 -13.47
N THR A 157 -11.43 -15.67 -13.11
CA THR A 157 -10.23 -16.42 -13.51
C THR A 157 -10.34 -17.90 -13.15
N LEU A 158 -10.80 -18.21 -11.93
CA LEU A 158 -10.95 -19.59 -11.49
C LEU A 158 -12.12 -20.33 -12.15
N ILE A 159 -13.18 -19.61 -12.53
CA ILE A 159 -14.30 -20.16 -13.29
C ILE A 159 -13.83 -20.58 -14.70
N ASP A 160 -13.02 -19.73 -15.33
CA ASP A 160 -12.51 -19.96 -16.68
C ASP A 160 -11.41 -21.04 -16.68
N ASN A 161 -10.41 -20.91 -15.81
CA ASN A 161 -9.34 -21.88 -15.63
C ASN A 161 -8.98 -22.07 -14.14
N PRO A 162 -9.36 -23.22 -13.54
CA PRO A 162 -9.09 -23.47 -12.12
C PRO A 162 -7.64 -23.91 -11.84
N ASP A 163 -6.78 -24.03 -12.85
CA ASP A 163 -5.39 -24.39 -12.65
C ASP A 163 -4.52 -23.20 -12.26
N LEU A 164 -4.18 -23.11 -10.97
CA LEU A 164 -3.35 -22.04 -10.41
C LEU A 164 -1.93 -21.98 -11.01
N ALA A 165 -1.48 -23.04 -11.69
CA ALA A 165 -0.20 -23.11 -12.39
C ALA A 165 -0.24 -22.49 -13.80
N ALA A 166 -1.40 -22.03 -14.28
CA ALA A 166 -1.56 -21.47 -15.62
C ALA A 166 -0.70 -20.21 -15.88
N HIS A 167 -0.23 -19.54 -14.83
CA HIS A 167 0.53 -18.29 -14.93
C HIS A 167 2.05 -18.47 -14.89
N VAL A 168 2.57 -19.70 -15.02
CA VAL A 168 4.02 -19.98 -14.96
C VAL A 168 4.81 -19.26 -16.05
N GLU A 169 4.23 -19.05 -17.24
CA GLU A 169 4.92 -18.35 -18.33
C GLU A 169 5.13 -16.87 -18.02
N GLU A 170 4.15 -16.22 -17.40
CA GLU A 170 4.17 -14.79 -17.07
C GLU A 170 4.90 -14.50 -15.75
N LEU A 171 4.67 -15.33 -14.71
CA LEU A 171 5.19 -15.13 -13.36
C LEU A 171 6.49 -15.90 -13.08
N GLY A 172 6.87 -16.81 -13.97
CA GLY A 172 7.95 -17.76 -13.75
C GLY A 172 7.55 -18.97 -12.89
N ARG A 173 8.51 -19.84 -12.62
CA ARG A 173 8.26 -21.19 -12.09
C ARG A 173 8.03 -21.29 -10.58
N ARG A 174 8.28 -20.20 -9.82
CA ARG A 174 8.20 -20.19 -8.36
C ARG A 174 7.44 -18.97 -7.87
N TYR A 175 6.21 -19.19 -7.43
CA TYR A 175 5.36 -18.18 -6.80
C TYR A 175 4.39 -18.82 -5.81
N MET A 176 3.89 -18.00 -4.87
CA MET A 176 2.86 -18.38 -3.91
C MET A 176 1.51 -17.81 -4.32
N VAL A 177 0.51 -18.67 -4.44
CA VAL A 177 -0.88 -18.28 -4.71
C VAL A 177 -1.63 -18.13 -3.41
N HIS A 178 -2.38 -17.05 -3.26
CA HIS A 178 -3.23 -16.78 -2.11
C HIS A 178 -4.68 -16.85 -2.56
N VAL A 179 -5.39 -17.86 -2.08
CA VAL A 179 -6.83 -18.04 -2.35
C VAL A 179 -7.59 -17.35 -1.24
N LEU A 180 -8.30 -16.27 -1.57
CA LEU A 180 -8.95 -15.39 -0.61
C LEU A 180 -10.36 -15.88 -0.19
N PRO A 181 -10.80 -15.63 1.06
CA PRO A 181 -12.13 -16.02 1.53
C PRO A 181 -13.28 -15.49 0.69
N VAL A 182 -13.17 -14.25 0.18
CA VAL A 182 -14.18 -13.61 -0.67
C VAL A 182 -14.41 -14.39 -1.96
N VAL A 183 -13.33 -14.91 -2.57
CA VAL A 183 -13.38 -15.73 -3.79
C VAL A 183 -14.01 -17.09 -3.51
N LEU A 184 -13.63 -17.73 -2.40
CA LEU A 184 -14.23 -19.00 -2.00
C LEU A 184 -15.74 -18.87 -1.77
N ARG A 185 -16.18 -17.78 -1.15
CA ARG A 185 -17.61 -17.49 -0.93
C ARG A 185 -18.34 -17.30 -2.25
N GLU A 186 -17.77 -16.52 -3.17
CA GLU A 186 -18.39 -16.28 -4.47
C GLU A 186 -18.51 -17.56 -5.30
N ILE A 187 -17.49 -18.43 -5.29
CA ILE A 187 -17.56 -19.77 -5.91
C ILE A 187 -18.69 -20.60 -5.30
N ASP A 188 -18.84 -20.59 -3.97
CA ASP A 188 -19.90 -21.31 -3.28
C ASP A 188 -21.31 -20.80 -3.64
N ASP A 189 -21.47 -19.49 -3.82
CA ASP A 189 -22.71 -18.89 -4.25
C ASP A 189 -23.03 -19.24 -5.72
N LEU A 190 -22.03 -19.16 -6.62
CA LEU A 190 -22.17 -19.52 -8.04
C LEU A 190 -22.54 -20.99 -8.24
N LYS A 191 -22.03 -21.90 -7.40
CA LYS A 191 -22.40 -23.33 -7.43
C LYS A 191 -23.89 -23.56 -7.22
N ARG A 192 -24.54 -22.73 -6.39
CA ARG A 192 -25.96 -22.88 -6.01
C ARG A 192 -26.87 -22.03 -6.87
N ALA A 193 -26.47 -20.79 -7.14
CA ALA A 193 -27.29 -19.74 -7.70
C ALA A 193 -26.79 -19.21 -9.05
N GLY A 194 -25.78 -19.85 -9.67
CA GLY A 194 -25.29 -19.47 -11.00
C GLY A 194 -26.45 -19.38 -12.01
N ARG A 195 -26.43 -18.34 -12.85
CA ARG A 195 -27.55 -18.04 -13.76
C ARG A 195 -27.77 -19.13 -14.81
N THR A 196 -26.71 -19.79 -15.24
CA THR A 196 -26.75 -20.85 -16.26
C THR A 196 -26.19 -22.17 -15.72
N PRO A 197 -26.60 -23.32 -16.29
CA PRO A 197 -26.01 -24.62 -15.95
C PRO A 197 -24.49 -24.65 -16.16
N GLU A 198 -24.00 -24.02 -17.23
CA GLU A 198 -22.57 -23.97 -17.58
C GLU A 198 -21.76 -23.27 -16.49
N LEU A 199 -22.25 -22.13 -15.99
CA LEU A 199 -21.61 -21.37 -14.91
C LEU A 199 -21.60 -22.16 -13.59
N ARG A 200 -22.71 -22.85 -13.26
CA ARG A 200 -22.76 -23.71 -12.06
C ARG A 200 -21.76 -24.86 -12.15
N GLU A 201 -21.65 -25.50 -13.32
CA GLU A 201 -20.69 -26.58 -13.53
C GLU A 201 -19.24 -26.08 -13.50
N ALA A 202 -18.97 -24.90 -14.07
CA ALA A 202 -17.66 -24.26 -13.97
C ALA A 202 -17.27 -23.96 -12.51
N ALA A 203 -18.19 -23.39 -11.72
CA ALA A 203 -17.97 -23.15 -10.29
C ALA A 203 -17.75 -24.46 -9.51
N LYS A 204 -18.47 -25.54 -9.84
CA LYS A 204 -18.22 -26.88 -9.25
C LYS A 204 -16.87 -27.46 -9.66
N ARG A 205 -16.38 -27.21 -10.89
CA ARG A 205 -15.03 -27.63 -11.31
C ARG A 205 -13.96 -26.87 -10.51
N ALA A 206 -14.09 -25.55 -10.39
CA ALA A 206 -13.19 -24.73 -9.59
C ALA A 206 -13.13 -25.18 -8.13
N ASP A 207 -14.28 -25.34 -7.47
CA ASP A 207 -14.36 -25.83 -6.09
C ASP A 207 -13.73 -27.23 -5.91
N ARG A 208 -13.98 -28.16 -6.84
CA ARG A 208 -13.36 -29.50 -6.80
C ARG A 208 -11.84 -29.43 -6.91
N ARG A 209 -11.32 -28.57 -7.81
CA ARG A 209 -9.88 -28.36 -7.98
C ARG A 209 -9.25 -27.75 -6.73
N LEU A 210 -9.87 -26.72 -6.16
CA LEU A 210 -9.38 -26.11 -4.92
C LEU A 210 -9.42 -27.09 -3.73
N LYS A 211 -10.48 -27.91 -3.62
CA LYS A 211 -10.58 -28.95 -2.58
C LYS A 211 -9.51 -30.02 -2.70
N SER A 212 -9.15 -30.44 -3.92
CA SER A 212 -8.11 -31.47 -4.09
C SER A 212 -6.74 -30.97 -3.64
N LEU A 213 -6.44 -29.67 -3.80
CA LEU A 213 -5.21 -29.07 -3.28
C LEU A 213 -5.12 -29.15 -1.76
N ARG A 214 -6.25 -29.03 -1.04
CA ARG A 214 -6.29 -29.08 0.42
C ARG A 214 -5.89 -30.43 1.02
N VAL A 215 -5.90 -31.50 0.22
CA VAL A 215 -5.51 -32.86 0.66
C VAL A 215 -3.98 -33.03 0.65
N ASN A 216 -3.24 -32.13 -0.02
CA ASN A 216 -1.81 -32.28 -0.28
C ASN A 216 -0.91 -31.73 0.84
N GLY A 217 -1.46 -31.29 1.98
CA GLY A 217 -0.66 -30.79 3.11
C GLY A 217 -1.41 -29.79 3.98
N ASP A 218 -0.64 -29.01 4.75
CA ASP A 218 -1.18 -27.93 5.57
C ASP A 218 -1.50 -26.70 4.71
N ILE A 219 -2.79 -26.38 4.62
CA ILE A 219 -3.34 -25.28 3.82
C ILE A 219 -2.95 -23.90 4.35
N GLN A 220 -2.49 -23.79 5.60
CA GLN A 220 -2.03 -22.53 6.21
C GLN A 220 -0.54 -22.29 5.96
N ALA A 221 0.26 -23.35 5.84
CA ALA A 221 1.68 -23.26 5.51
C ALA A 221 1.96 -23.21 4.00
N GLY A 222 0.97 -23.63 3.19
CA GLY A 222 1.04 -23.68 1.74
C GLY A 222 1.08 -25.11 1.20
N VAL A 223 0.18 -25.42 0.28
CA VAL A 223 0.10 -26.71 -0.41
C VAL A 223 0.71 -26.63 -1.79
N ARG A 224 1.42 -27.67 -2.21
CA ARG A 224 2.02 -27.74 -3.54
C ARG A 224 0.93 -27.88 -4.60
N VAL A 225 0.95 -27.00 -5.61
CA VAL A 225 0.05 -27.06 -6.77
C VAL A 225 0.70 -27.84 -7.90
N ALA A 226 1.86 -27.36 -8.39
CA ALA A 226 2.63 -27.96 -9.46
C ALA A 226 4.05 -27.39 -9.45
N GLY A 227 5.09 -28.20 -9.67
CA GLY A 227 6.47 -27.69 -9.68
C GLY A 227 6.82 -26.96 -8.38
N ASP A 228 7.29 -25.72 -8.47
CA ASP A 228 7.56 -24.83 -7.32
C ASP A 228 6.45 -23.77 -7.12
N VAL A 229 5.25 -24.04 -7.63
CA VAL A 229 4.03 -23.26 -7.37
C VAL A 229 3.32 -23.85 -6.16
N TYR A 230 3.08 -22.98 -5.18
CA TYR A 230 2.38 -23.30 -3.94
C TYR A 230 1.13 -22.45 -3.80
N ALA A 231 0.16 -22.92 -3.03
CA ALA A 231 -1.06 -22.18 -2.73
C ALA A 231 -1.35 -22.20 -1.23
N VAL A 232 -1.73 -21.06 -0.67
CA VAL A 232 -2.21 -20.91 0.71
C VAL A 232 -3.67 -20.45 0.67
N PHE A 233 -4.47 -21.01 1.58
CA PHE A 233 -5.87 -20.62 1.74
C PHE A 233 -5.96 -19.60 2.87
N GLU A 234 -6.17 -18.35 2.49
CA GLU A 234 -6.29 -17.26 3.44
C GLU A 234 -7.57 -17.39 4.26
N HIS A 235 -7.51 -17.02 5.52
CA HIS A 235 -8.64 -17.08 6.45
C HIS A 235 -9.04 -15.70 7.00
N ILE A 236 -8.20 -14.69 6.75
CA ILE A 236 -8.39 -13.35 7.30
C ILE A 236 -9.18 -12.51 6.29
N GLU A 237 -10.38 -12.11 6.68
CA GLU A 237 -11.15 -11.08 5.99
C GLU A 237 -10.61 -9.69 6.36
N PRO A 238 -10.65 -8.72 5.43
CA PRO A 238 -10.14 -7.39 5.69
C PRO A 238 -11.02 -6.72 6.75
N ARG A 239 -10.36 -6.25 7.82
CA ARG A 239 -10.95 -5.48 8.91
C ARG A 239 -9.89 -4.49 9.33
N ASP A 240 -9.91 -3.30 8.76
CA ASP A 240 -8.94 -2.28 9.13
C ASP A 240 -9.54 -0.90 8.89
N ASP A 241 -9.36 -0.02 9.86
CA ASP A 241 -9.69 1.41 9.81
C ASP A 241 -8.65 2.20 8.99
N ARG A 242 -7.51 1.59 8.67
CA ARG A 242 -6.41 2.17 7.87
C ARG A 242 -6.50 1.85 6.38
N LEU A 243 -7.51 1.10 5.94
CA LEU A 243 -7.75 0.90 4.52
C LEU A 243 -8.18 2.22 3.84
N PRO A 244 -7.88 2.41 2.54
CA PRO A 244 -8.37 3.56 1.80
C PRO A 244 -9.89 3.74 1.97
N SER A 245 -10.31 4.96 2.32
CA SER A 245 -11.69 5.27 2.72
C SER A 245 -12.74 5.09 1.62
N TRP A 246 -12.30 4.93 0.36
CA TRP A 246 -13.17 4.70 -0.79
C TRP A 246 -13.50 3.22 -1.02
N LEU A 247 -12.83 2.29 -0.33
CA LEU A 247 -13.14 0.86 -0.40
C LEU A 247 -14.36 0.53 0.46
N ASP A 248 -15.44 0.09 -0.17
CA ASP A 248 -16.62 -0.40 0.55
C ASP A 248 -16.51 -1.91 0.80
N LEU A 249 -16.17 -2.29 2.03
CA LEU A 249 -16.01 -3.70 2.39
C LEU A 249 -17.30 -4.53 2.30
N THR A 250 -18.47 -3.93 2.04
CA THR A 250 -19.70 -4.67 1.73
C THR A 250 -19.75 -5.14 0.27
N VAL A 251 -19.01 -4.48 -0.62
CA VAL A 251 -18.87 -4.83 -2.04
C VAL A 251 -17.79 -5.91 -2.20
N PRO A 252 -18.08 -7.04 -2.89
CA PRO A 252 -17.11 -8.13 -3.07
C PRO A 252 -15.78 -7.70 -3.71
N ASP A 253 -15.81 -6.93 -4.79
CA ASP A 253 -14.60 -6.45 -5.46
C ASP A 253 -13.73 -5.59 -4.55
N ASP A 254 -14.33 -4.64 -3.83
CA ASP A 254 -13.61 -3.75 -2.93
C ASP A 254 -13.02 -4.54 -1.76
N ARG A 255 -13.75 -5.56 -1.28
CA ARG A 255 -13.25 -6.51 -0.29
C ARG A 255 -12.06 -7.31 -0.83
N PHE A 256 -12.12 -7.75 -2.08
CA PHE A 256 -11.02 -8.47 -2.73
C PHE A 256 -9.78 -7.59 -2.90
N VAL A 257 -9.96 -6.34 -3.35
CA VAL A 257 -8.88 -5.33 -3.44
C VAL A 257 -8.29 -5.07 -2.05
N ALA A 258 -9.12 -4.87 -1.03
CA ALA A 258 -8.68 -4.66 0.35
C ALA A 258 -7.87 -5.84 0.89
N SER A 259 -8.35 -7.08 0.70
CA SER A 259 -7.63 -8.29 1.08
C SER A 259 -6.26 -8.38 0.39
N SER A 260 -6.21 -8.06 -0.91
CA SER A 260 -4.98 -8.10 -1.69
C SER A 260 -3.98 -7.03 -1.23
N LEU A 261 -4.45 -5.82 -0.89
CA LEU A 261 -3.61 -4.76 -0.33
C LEU A 261 -3.03 -5.14 1.05
N LEU A 262 -3.85 -5.74 1.92
CA LEU A 262 -3.37 -6.24 3.22
C LEU A 262 -2.35 -7.35 3.05
N LEU A 263 -2.59 -8.27 2.10
CA LEU A 263 -1.67 -9.33 1.79
C LEU A 263 -0.32 -8.79 1.30
N GLN A 264 -0.35 -7.83 0.39
CA GLN A 264 0.84 -7.15 -0.10
C GLN A 264 1.61 -6.46 1.04
N SER A 265 0.90 -5.87 2.00
CA SER A 265 1.52 -5.21 3.14
C SER A 265 2.16 -6.18 4.13
N ARG A 266 1.63 -7.41 4.25
CA ARG A 266 2.25 -8.51 5.02
C ARG A 266 3.46 -9.13 4.32
N HIS A 267 3.57 -8.93 3.02
CA HIS A 267 4.63 -9.47 2.17
C HIS A 267 5.29 -8.36 1.33
N PRO A 268 5.90 -7.37 1.99
CA PRO A 268 6.33 -6.15 1.34
C PRO A 268 7.55 -6.34 0.43
N GLY A 269 8.36 -7.38 0.66
CA GLY A 269 9.48 -7.78 -0.20
C GLY A 269 9.05 -8.61 -1.41
N SER A 270 7.75 -8.83 -1.60
CA SER A 270 7.18 -9.57 -2.73
C SER A 270 6.58 -8.63 -3.76
N ALA A 271 6.59 -9.06 -5.03
CA ALA A 271 5.68 -8.54 -6.04
C ALA A 271 4.37 -9.36 -5.97
N LEU A 272 3.28 -8.72 -5.55
CA LEU A 272 1.94 -9.32 -5.58
C LEU A 272 1.22 -8.94 -6.87
N TYR A 273 0.77 -9.95 -7.60
CA TYR A 273 -0.07 -9.83 -8.78
C TYR A 273 -1.49 -10.29 -8.51
N ILE A 274 -2.41 -9.77 -9.32
CA ILE A 274 -3.80 -10.21 -9.36
C ILE A 274 -4.09 -10.85 -10.70
N ALA A 275 -4.54 -12.10 -10.74
CA ALA A 275 -5.11 -12.66 -11.97
C ALA A 275 -6.56 -12.22 -12.10
N THR A 276 -6.84 -11.42 -13.14
CA THR A 276 -8.19 -10.96 -13.49
C THR A 276 -8.22 -10.40 -14.91
N SER A 277 -9.31 -10.69 -15.63
CA SER A 277 -9.65 -10.05 -16.92
C SER A 277 -10.75 -8.98 -16.78
N ASP A 278 -11.23 -8.71 -15.56
CA ASP A 278 -12.28 -7.72 -15.32
C ASP A 278 -11.71 -6.30 -15.32
N MET A 279 -12.05 -5.52 -16.35
CA MET A 279 -11.62 -4.12 -16.52
C MET A 279 -12.01 -3.20 -15.35
N ASN A 280 -13.15 -3.44 -14.69
CA ASN A 280 -13.54 -2.66 -13.51
C ASN A 280 -12.63 -2.98 -12.33
N LEU A 281 -12.30 -4.25 -12.13
CA LEU A 281 -11.37 -4.67 -11.09
C LEU A 281 -9.97 -4.11 -11.38
N GLN A 282 -9.48 -4.23 -12.62
CA GLN A 282 -8.19 -3.67 -13.06
C GLN A 282 -8.07 -2.17 -12.75
N THR A 283 -9.14 -1.38 -12.94
CA THR A 283 -9.16 0.05 -12.61
C THR A 283 -8.98 0.30 -11.11
N LYS A 284 -9.64 -0.48 -10.24
CA LYS A 284 -9.49 -0.39 -8.78
C LYS A 284 -8.09 -0.82 -8.33
N LEU A 285 -7.53 -1.84 -8.96
CA LEU A 285 -6.17 -2.32 -8.70
C LEU A 285 -5.12 -1.27 -9.02
N ALA A 286 -5.27 -0.57 -10.15
CA ALA A 286 -4.40 0.53 -10.52
C ALA A 286 -4.40 1.66 -9.47
N ALA A 287 -5.56 1.97 -8.88
CA ALA A 287 -5.69 3.00 -7.85
C ALA A 287 -4.95 2.66 -6.54
N VAL A 288 -4.72 1.38 -6.24
CA VAL A 288 -3.92 0.92 -5.09
C VAL A 288 -2.52 0.44 -5.47
N GLY A 289 -2.12 0.59 -6.74
CA GLY A 289 -0.81 0.19 -7.23
C GLY A 289 -0.57 -1.33 -7.22
N LEU A 290 -1.63 -2.13 -7.42
CA LEU A 290 -1.56 -3.57 -7.59
C LEU A 290 -1.47 -3.93 -9.09
N PRO A 291 -0.39 -4.59 -9.54
CA PRO A 291 -0.32 -5.09 -10.91
C PRO A 291 -1.27 -6.27 -11.11
N PHE A 292 -1.77 -6.42 -12.33
CA PHE A 292 -2.61 -7.54 -12.72
C PHE A 292 -2.01 -8.30 -13.90
N ILE A 293 -2.45 -9.55 -14.05
CA ILE A 293 -2.17 -10.42 -15.19
C ILE A 293 -3.47 -11.07 -15.64
N GLU A 294 -3.55 -11.46 -16.90
CA GLU A 294 -4.68 -12.20 -17.44
C GLU A 294 -4.32 -13.69 -17.57
N LEU A 295 -5.33 -14.51 -17.85
CA LEU A 295 -5.05 -15.87 -18.30
C LEU A 295 -4.31 -15.82 -19.64
N PRO A 296 -3.35 -16.74 -19.89
CA PRO A 296 -2.73 -16.82 -21.19
C PRO A 296 -3.80 -17.08 -22.26
N ASP A 297 -3.64 -16.43 -23.42
CA ASP A 297 -4.48 -16.69 -24.59
C ASP A 297 -4.44 -18.19 -24.89
N SER A 298 -5.62 -18.78 -25.05
CA SER A 298 -5.72 -20.17 -25.50
C SER A 298 -5.44 -20.20 -27.00
N ASP A 299 -4.26 -20.68 -27.40
CA ASP A 299 -4.00 -21.09 -28.78
C ASP A 299 -4.94 -22.22 -29.22
#